data_AF-A0A959AS09-F1
#
_entry.id   AF-A0A959AS09-F1
#
_cell.length_a   1.000
_cell.length_b   1.000
_cell.length_c   1.000
_cell.angle_alpha   90.00
_cell.angle_beta   90.00
_cell.angle_gamma   90.00
#
_symmetry.space_group_name_H-M   'P 1'
#
loop_
_entity.id
_entity.type
_entity.pdbx_description
1 polymer ?
#
loop_
_entity_poly.entity_id
_entity_poly.type
_entity_poly.pdbx_seq_one_letter_code
_entity_poly.pdbx_strand_id
1 'polypeptide(L)' 'HLKDENLLRIHRSFLVAKDKVKAFSAVEVEIGGKKLPIGSSYRAEVGKALKGMAE' A
#
# COMPACT_ATOMS: atom_id res chain seq x y z
N HIS A 1 -16.05 -5.86 14.24
CA HIS A 1 -15.38 -4.54 14.15
C HIS A 1 -14.35 -4.62 13.02
N LEU A 2 -14.79 -4.49 11.77
CA LEU A 2 -13.87 -4.41 10.62
C LEU A 2 -13.65 -2.93 10.36
N LYS A 3 -12.47 -2.42 10.72
CA LYS A 3 -12.09 -1.04 10.43
C LYS A 3 -11.72 -0.95 8.95
N ASP A 4 -12.52 -0.25 8.16
CA ASP A 4 -12.28 0.07 6.74
C ASP A 4 -10.98 0.87 6.48
N GLU A 5 -10.32 1.34 7.54
CA GLU A 5 -9.11 2.18 7.51
C GLU A 5 -7.83 1.46 7.02
N ASN A 6 -7.91 0.13 6.85
CA ASN A 6 -6.78 -0.70 6.45
C ASN A 6 -6.57 -0.78 4.94
N LEU A 7 -7.46 -0.24 4.10
CA LEU A 7 -7.27 -0.25 2.65
C LEU A 7 -6.45 0.97 2.19
N LEU A 8 -5.50 0.73 1.29
CA LEU A 8 -4.61 1.72 0.68
C LEU A 8 -4.70 1.60 -0.84
N ARG A 9 -4.93 2.72 -1.50
CA ARG A 9 -4.97 2.78 -2.96
C ARG A 9 -3.56 2.96 -3.51
N ILE A 10 -3.09 1.97 -4.27
CA ILE A 10 -1.73 1.98 -4.86
C ILE A 10 -1.74 2.33 -6.34
N HIS A 11 -2.91 2.24 -6.99
CA HIS A 11 -3.09 2.52 -8.40
C HIS A 11 -4.52 3.00 -8.65
N ARG A 12 -4.77 3.60 -9.82
CA ARG A 12 -6.14 3.97 -10.24
C ARG A 12 -7.11 2.78 -10.23
N SER A 13 -6.60 1.57 -10.42
CA SER A 13 -7.41 0.34 -10.49
C SER A 13 -7.20 -0.65 -9.34
N PHE A 14 -6.30 -0.38 -8.39
CA PHE A 14 -5.93 -1.35 -7.34
C PHE A 14 -5.95 -0.75 -5.94
N LEU A 15 -6.60 -1.45 -5.01
CA LEU A 15 -6.55 -1.23 -3.56
C LEU A 15 -5.88 -2.45 -2.90
N VAL A 16 -5.07 -2.20 -1.87
CA VAL A 16 -4.39 -3.23 -1.07
C VAL A 16 -4.63 -2.99 0.40
N ALA A 17 -4.63 -4.04 1.22
CA ALA A 17 -4.75 -3.89 2.66
C ALA A 17 -3.38 -3.64 3.29
N LYS A 18 -3.17 -2.49 3.95
CA LYS A 18 -1.94 -2.09 4.68
C LYS A 18 -1.52 -3.16 5.69
N ASP A 19 -2.48 -3.72 6.42
CA ASP A 19 -2.27 -4.79 7.41
C ASP A 19 -1.67 -6.07 6.79
N LYS A 20 -1.94 -6.31 5.51
CA LYS A 20 -1.44 -7.48 4.79
C LYS A 20 -0.18 -7.18 3.97
N VAL A 21 0.27 -5.93 3.93
CA VAL A 21 1.51 -5.55 3.25
C VAL A 21 2.68 -6.17 4.02
N LYS A 22 3.41 -7.06 3.36
CA LYS A 22 4.57 -7.74 3.94
C LYS A 22 5.83 -6.90 3.76
N ALA A 23 5.96 -6.27 2.59
CA ALA A 23 7.03 -5.35 2.25
C ALA A 23 6.51 -4.35 1.21
N PHE A 24 7.11 -3.16 1.16
CA PHE A 24 6.79 -2.19 0.11
C PHE A 24 8.06 -1.46 -0.33
N SER A 25 8.06 -1.01 -1.56
CA SER A 25 9.10 -0.22 -2.20
C SER A 25 8.48 1.06 -2.76
N ALA A 26 9.33 1.99 -3.20
CA ALA A 26 8.87 3.23 -3.81
C ALA A 26 8.04 3.02 -5.09
N VAL A 27 8.08 1.83 -5.69
CA VAL A 27 7.49 1.52 -7.00
C VAL A 27 6.54 0.33 -7.00
N GLU A 28 6.53 -0.49 -5.95
CA GLU A 28 5.76 -1.72 -5.84
C GLU A 28 5.45 -2.07 -4.39
N VAL A 29 4.39 -2.84 -4.15
CA VAL A 29 4.01 -3.36 -2.84
C VAL A 29 3.93 -4.89 -2.89
N GLU A 30 4.41 -5.56 -1.85
CA GLU A 30 4.35 -7.01 -1.69
C GLU A 30 3.27 -7.39 -0.68
N ILE A 31 2.26 -8.13 -1.14
CA ILE A 31 1.12 -8.59 -0.35
C ILE A 31 0.86 -10.07 -0.61
N GLY A 32 0.88 -10.89 0.44
CA GLY A 32 0.61 -12.34 0.33
C GLY A 32 1.50 -13.07 -0.69
N GLY A 33 2.74 -12.61 -0.89
CA GLY A 33 3.69 -13.18 -1.87
C GLY A 33 3.48 -12.71 -3.32
N LYS A 34 2.59 -11.74 -3.56
CA LYS A 34 2.43 -11.08 -4.87
C LYS A 34 2.93 -9.65 -4.82
N LYS A 35 3.58 -9.23 -5.90
CA LYS A 35 4.09 -7.86 -6.08
C LYS A 35 3.16 -7.09 -7.00
N LEU A 36 2.64 -5.97 -6.52
CA LEU A 36 1.74 -5.08 -7.27
C LEU A 36 2.45 -3.75 -7.52
N PRO A 37 2.50 -3.28 -8.79
CA PRO A 37 3.12 -2.00 -9.10
C PRO A 37 2.29 -0.83 -8.56
N ILE A 38 2.99 0.18 -8.03
CA ILE A 38 2.40 1.44 -7.57
C ILE A 38 2.45 2.43 -8.73
N GLY A 39 1.28 3.01 -9.06
CA GLY A 39 1.18 4.04 -10.08
C GLY A 39 2.02 5.25 -9.71
N SER A 40 2.73 5.85 -10.66
CA SER A 40 3.63 6.99 -10.39
C SER A 40 2.95 8.12 -9.60
N SER A 41 1.69 8.44 -9.94
CA SER A 41 0.87 9.43 -9.24
C SER A 41 0.52 9.07 -7.79
N TYR A 42 0.54 7.78 -7.45
CA TYR A 42 0.18 7.25 -6.12
C TYR A 42 1.43 6.94 -5.27
N ARG A 43 2.65 6.95 -5.82
CA ARG A 43 3.88 6.63 -5.07
C ARG A 43 4.07 7.51 -3.84
N ALA A 44 3.82 8.81 -3.97
CA ALA A 44 3.95 9.76 -2.86
C ALA A 44 2.92 9.48 -1.75
N GLU A 45 1.67 9.23 -2.13
CA GLU A 45 0.57 8.95 -1.19
C GLU A 45 0.79 7.61 -0.47
N VAL A 46 1.14 6.55 -1.20
CA VAL A 46 1.45 5.23 -0.66
C VAL A 46 2.65 5.27 0.26
N GLY A 47 3.73 5.93 -0.15
CA GLY A 47 4.91 6.11 0.68
C GLY A 47 4.57 6.81 1.98
N LYS A 48 3.79 7.90 1.94
CA LYS A 48 3.36 8.63 3.14
C LYS A 48 2.45 7.78 4.04
N ALA A 49 1.52 7.04 3.45
CA ALA A 49 0.58 6.20 4.19
C ALA A 49 1.24 4.99 4.89
N LEU A 50 2.31 4.44 4.32
CA LEU A 50 3.05 3.31 4.89
C LEU A 50 4.20 3.76 5.82
N LYS A 51 4.78 4.94 5.59
CA LYS A 51 5.84 5.49 6.44
C LYS A 51 5.35 5.86 7.86
N GLY A 52 4.07 6.22 8.00
CA GLY A 52 3.45 6.53 9.29
C GLY A 52 3.12 5.32 10.19
N MET A 53 3.52 4.10 9.82
CA MET A 53 3.37 2.90 10.67
C MET A 53 4.60 2.64 11.56
N ALA A 54 5.66 3.45 11.43
CA ALA A 54 6.94 3.27 12.14
C ALA A 54 7.15 4.25 13.31
N GLU A 55 6.10 4.96 13.76
CA GLU A 55 6.13 5.83 14.94
C GLU A 55 5.26 5.28 16.07
#